data_AF-A0ABD3R3Z6-F1
#
_entry.id   AF-A0ABD3R3Z6-F1
#
_cell.length_a   1.000
_cell.length_b   1.000
_cell.length_c   1.000
_cell.angle_alpha   90.00
_cell.angle_beta   90.00
_cell.angle_gamma   90.00
#
_symmetry.space_group_name_H-M   'P 1'
#
loop_
_entity.id
_entity.type
_entity.pdbx_description
1 polymer ?
#
loop_
_entity_poly.entity_id
_entity_poly.type
_entity_poly.pdbx_seq_one_letter_code
_entity_poly.pdbx_strand_id
1 'polypeptide(L)'
;MVCDNQNCRHRDKRKLRPLVISLIPKSNQEFGGGSGDRHERITRMFKTHPSLALHFEPPTFSPGVPSRELRNRLTFLEHCNNAGLIQEVEWKAITKAVTEQTVGHVEDDNSSPKISLLGGASMTDDGEVGKHKVIDPFKYIAVETLIRPCEEDSCDMTSKKKKKHWAEYHTTSLIPISPHRRGSADDIAVPYSMELWRKAKTLNRDRSVLACTLAHLLAMKTLVGGSSSCSLDGIDGDGGFDFILEDNVRAFAGKADSGESPEGAGSSGWSCECANRIWDIIEASKGAPSDCHMRYYGWLGSVPNMAWIYNNHIPRSAFNKATMQNDASCVIFPFPTSKDFMLDSIISTSGPKKEDLEQKGPNGDGQTTEASSAPQFTTPGGTAAVWGTFAYTITPSAHCTLIKRLQNDVGSLMWKGKRMRAYKAKPIDKIVPRHVLAEFGPTSVHVPSKVAFVRCPMLGSLLHRQWEAGFCSSTELQYHLSCGRESANTFTSPGPVDSSDVWNHVWLAKEERQIVHHRIKTGHWVHTADVEPVMRGDDVS
;
A
#
# COMPACT_ATOMS: atom_id res chain seq x y z
N MET A 1 -31.28 4.24 11.60
CA MET A 1 -31.81 5.50 11.05
C MET A 1 -31.74 5.39 9.55
N VAL A 2 -32.88 5.50 8.89
CA VAL A 2 -32.99 5.49 7.42
C VAL A 2 -32.56 6.87 6.91
N CYS A 3 -31.99 6.94 5.71
CA CYS A 3 -31.62 8.21 5.10
C CYS A 3 -32.87 8.93 4.56
N ASP A 4 -33.20 10.09 5.12
CA ASP A 4 -34.39 10.88 4.73
C ASP A 4 -34.21 11.60 3.38
N ASN A 5 -33.00 11.61 2.81
CA ASN A 5 -32.75 12.17 1.50
C ASN A 5 -33.37 11.29 0.41
N GLN A 6 -34.40 11.81 -0.26
CA GLN A 6 -35.10 11.10 -1.34
C GLN A 6 -34.20 10.75 -2.54
N ASN A 7 -33.10 11.49 -2.73
CA ASN A 7 -32.11 11.24 -3.77
C ASN A 7 -31.09 10.14 -3.38
N CYS A 8 -31.15 9.64 -2.14
CA CYS A 8 -30.30 8.51 -1.73
C CYS A 8 -30.89 7.18 -2.23
N ARG A 9 -30.34 6.67 -3.34
CA ARG A 9 -30.73 5.39 -3.96
C ARG A 9 -30.66 4.20 -3.00
N HIS A 10 -29.75 4.27 -2.02
CA HIS A 10 -29.46 3.17 -1.10
C HIS A 10 -29.84 3.49 0.35
N ARG A 11 -30.89 4.30 0.56
CA ARG A 11 -31.33 4.75 1.89
C ARG A 11 -31.75 3.62 2.85
N ASP A 12 -32.22 2.51 2.30
CA ASP A 12 -32.70 1.34 3.04
C ASP A 12 -31.61 0.27 3.25
N LYS A 13 -30.40 0.50 2.71
CA LYS A 13 -29.27 -0.42 2.93
C LYS A 13 -28.70 -0.23 4.32
N ARG A 14 -28.11 -1.29 4.87
CA ARG A 14 -27.32 -1.21 6.10
C ARG A 14 -26.13 -0.27 5.94
N LYS A 15 -25.56 0.16 7.07
CA LYS A 15 -24.31 0.91 7.06
C LYS A 15 -23.14 0.06 6.57
N LEU A 16 -22.20 0.71 5.90
CA LEU A 16 -20.94 0.13 5.46
C LEU A 16 -19.91 0.18 6.59
N ARG A 17 -19.08 -0.85 6.69
CA ARG A 17 -18.10 -1.07 7.76
C ARG A 17 -16.67 -0.94 7.22
N PRO A 18 -16.04 0.25 7.31
CA PRO A 18 -14.69 0.46 6.83
C PRO A 18 -13.63 -0.12 7.78
N LEU A 19 -12.65 -0.83 7.21
CA LEU A 19 -11.41 -1.22 7.89
C LEU A 19 -10.26 -0.35 7.39
N VAL A 20 -9.76 0.55 8.22
CA VAL A 20 -8.74 1.53 7.86
C VAL A 20 -7.34 1.04 8.27
N ILE A 21 -6.39 1.02 7.34
CA ILE A 21 -4.98 0.76 7.63
C ILE A 21 -4.35 2.06 8.12
N SER A 22 -3.76 2.05 9.32
CA SER A 22 -3.06 3.24 9.82
C SER A 22 -1.77 2.94 10.58
N LEU A 23 -0.77 3.81 10.39
CA LEU A 23 0.61 3.66 10.87
C LEU A 23 0.83 4.08 12.33
N ILE A 24 -0.21 4.26 13.14
CA ILE A 24 -0.05 4.82 14.49
C ILE A 24 0.54 3.76 15.42
N PRO A 25 1.73 4.00 16.02
CA PRO A 25 2.32 3.07 16.96
C PRO A 25 1.44 2.96 18.21
N LYS A 26 1.11 1.74 18.62
CA LYS A 26 0.34 1.47 19.84
C LYS A 26 1.00 2.06 21.10
N SER A 27 2.32 2.26 21.10
CA SER A 27 3.10 2.68 22.27
C SER A 27 2.96 4.15 22.65
N ASN A 28 2.41 5.01 21.78
CA ASN A 28 2.30 6.44 22.05
C ASN A 28 0.95 6.87 22.66
N GLN A 29 0.04 5.94 22.94
CA GLN A 29 -1.23 6.28 23.59
C GLN A 29 -1.07 6.71 25.06
N GLU A 30 0.03 6.35 25.73
CA GLU A 30 0.21 6.62 27.18
C GLU A 30 0.89 7.96 27.49
N PHE A 31 1.60 8.57 26.54
CA PHE A 31 2.26 9.87 26.73
C PHE A 31 1.49 10.95 25.99
N GLY A 32 0.57 11.63 26.70
CA GLY A 32 -0.42 12.60 26.22
C GLY A 32 0.11 13.88 25.54
N GLY A 33 0.95 13.75 24.50
CA GLY A 33 1.50 14.84 23.72
C GLY A 33 0.71 15.12 22.44
N GLY A 34 -0.27 16.03 22.53
CA GLY A 34 -0.58 17.10 21.56
C GLY A 34 -0.96 16.82 20.10
N SER A 35 -0.59 15.70 19.46
CA SER A 35 -1.12 15.37 18.14
C SER A 35 -2.42 14.61 18.32
N GLY A 36 -3.56 15.31 18.23
CA GLY A 36 -4.88 14.67 18.18
C GLY A 36 -4.82 13.48 17.22
N ASP A 37 -5.01 12.28 17.80
CA ASP A 37 -4.70 10.98 17.22
C ASP A 37 -5.26 10.90 15.79
N ARG A 38 -4.43 10.53 14.79
CA ARG A 38 -4.90 10.43 13.40
C ARG A 38 -6.10 9.47 13.30
N HIS A 39 -6.20 8.48 14.18
CA HIS A 39 -7.40 7.65 14.33
C HIS A 39 -8.61 8.47 14.77
N GLU A 40 -8.45 9.37 15.74
CA GLU A 40 -9.53 10.26 16.21
C GLU A 40 -10.00 11.18 15.08
N ARG A 41 -9.08 11.76 14.29
CA ARG A 41 -9.43 12.60 13.14
C ARG A 41 -10.27 11.84 12.12
N ILE A 42 -9.86 10.63 11.75
CA ILE A 42 -10.59 9.76 10.82
C ILE A 42 -11.94 9.32 11.43
N THR A 43 -11.95 8.94 12.71
CA THR A 43 -13.17 8.55 13.41
C THR A 43 -14.16 9.70 13.50
N ARG A 44 -13.68 10.91 13.83
CA ARG A 44 -14.48 12.14 13.85
C ARG A 44 -15.05 12.42 12.48
N MET A 45 -14.27 12.30 11.41
CA MET A 45 -14.76 12.43 10.03
C MET A 45 -15.98 11.54 9.75
N PHE A 46 -15.88 10.24 10.05
CA PHE A 46 -16.99 9.31 9.85
C PHE A 46 -18.20 9.59 10.76
N LYS A 47 -17.97 10.15 11.96
CA LYS A 47 -19.04 10.45 12.93
C LYS A 47 -19.73 11.79 12.72
N THR A 48 -19.02 12.83 12.32
CA THR A 48 -19.54 14.20 12.29
C THR A 48 -20.02 14.63 10.91
N HIS A 49 -19.56 13.99 9.84
CA HIS A 49 -20.04 14.32 8.50
C HIS A 49 -21.43 13.71 8.26
N PRO A 50 -22.49 14.52 7.97
CA PRO A 50 -23.87 14.02 7.92
C PRO A 50 -24.04 12.82 6.98
N SER A 51 -23.45 12.91 5.79
CA SER A 51 -23.53 11.85 4.77
C SER A 51 -22.71 10.60 5.12
N LEU A 52 -21.59 10.72 5.85
CA LEU A 52 -20.81 9.54 6.24
C LEU A 52 -21.43 8.86 7.47
N ALA A 53 -21.82 9.65 8.47
CA ALA A 53 -22.39 9.14 9.71
C ALA A 53 -23.68 8.34 9.49
N LEU A 54 -24.43 8.68 8.44
CA LEU A 54 -25.66 8.03 8.05
C LEU A 54 -25.45 6.68 7.35
N HIS A 55 -24.40 6.55 6.54
CA HIS A 55 -24.18 5.39 5.68
C HIS A 55 -22.98 4.51 6.06
N PHE A 56 -22.17 4.94 7.02
CA PHE A 56 -21.00 4.21 7.47
C PHE A 56 -21.04 4.04 8.99
N GLU A 57 -20.60 2.87 9.45
CA GLU A 57 -20.25 2.66 10.84
C GLU A 57 -18.93 3.38 11.16
N PRO A 58 -18.65 3.65 12.46
CA PRO A 58 -17.33 4.11 12.86
C PRO A 58 -16.24 3.17 12.32
N PRO A 59 -15.15 3.71 11.75
CA PRO A 59 -14.09 2.89 11.19
C PRO A 59 -13.41 2.06 12.27
N THR A 60 -13.06 0.84 11.92
CA THR A 60 -12.11 0.04 12.69
C THR A 60 -10.73 0.15 12.06
N PHE A 61 -9.68 -0.01 12.86
CA PHE A 61 -8.31 0.19 12.41
C PHE A 61 -7.53 -1.12 12.40
N SER A 62 -6.92 -1.42 11.25
CA SER A 62 -5.88 -2.44 11.12
C SER A 62 -4.52 -1.77 11.34
N PRO A 63 -3.60 -2.41 12.11
CA PRO A 63 -2.28 -1.84 12.31
C PRO A 63 -1.51 -1.78 10.99
N GLY A 64 -0.87 -0.65 10.75
CA GLY A 64 0.20 -0.54 9.77
C GLY A 64 1.47 -1.23 10.24
N VAL A 65 2.42 -1.42 9.32
CA VAL A 65 3.72 -2.02 9.63
C VAL A 65 4.80 -0.96 9.48
N PRO A 66 5.51 -0.59 10.55
CA PRO A 66 6.61 0.36 10.44
C PRO A 66 7.79 -0.25 9.68
N SER A 67 8.20 0.40 8.59
CA SER A 67 9.33 -0.08 7.77
C SER A 67 10.64 -0.22 8.55
N ARG A 68 10.81 0.51 9.66
CA ARG A 68 11.99 0.40 10.54
C ARG A 68 12.03 -0.92 11.31
N GLU A 69 10.87 -1.43 11.73
CA GLU A 69 10.76 -2.69 12.49
C GLU A 69 11.17 -3.89 11.65
N LEU A 70 10.97 -3.83 10.33
CA LEU A 70 11.39 -4.89 9.40
C LEU A 70 12.92 -5.01 9.24
N ARG A 71 13.72 -4.24 9.99
CA ARG A 71 15.18 -4.45 10.11
C ARG A 71 15.53 -5.45 11.21
N ASN A 72 14.68 -5.60 12.22
CA ASN A 72 14.85 -6.59 13.27
C ASN A 72 14.32 -7.94 12.77
N ARG A 73 15.11 -9.00 12.89
CA ARG A 73 14.74 -10.33 12.41
C ARG A 73 13.47 -10.86 13.08
N LEU A 74 13.36 -10.74 14.40
CA LEU A 74 12.22 -11.29 15.15
C LEU A 74 10.95 -10.49 14.84
N THR A 75 11.00 -9.17 14.91
CA THR A 75 9.85 -8.30 14.59
C THR A 75 9.40 -8.47 13.14
N PHE A 76 10.34 -8.64 12.20
CA PHE A 76 10.02 -8.98 10.82
C PHE A 76 9.23 -10.30 10.70
N LEU A 77 9.72 -11.36 11.34
CA LEU A 77 9.08 -12.68 11.30
C LEU A 77 7.70 -12.63 11.97
N GLU A 78 7.56 -11.89 13.07
CA GLU A 78 6.28 -11.67 13.74
C GLU A 78 5.26 -10.98 12.82
N HIS A 79 5.64 -9.91 12.13
CA HIS A 79 4.76 -9.27 11.13
C HIS A 79 4.37 -10.22 10.00
N CYS A 80 5.29 -11.06 9.53
CA CYS A 80 5.01 -12.06 8.51
C CYS A 80 4.05 -13.15 9.01
N ASN A 81 4.20 -13.61 10.25
CA ASN A 81 3.28 -14.56 10.90
C ASN A 81 1.88 -13.94 11.07
N ASN A 82 1.81 -12.71 11.57
CA ASN A 82 0.55 -12.00 11.76
C ASN A 82 -0.17 -11.83 10.42
N ALA A 83 0.56 -11.56 9.34
CA ALA A 83 0.06 -11.50 7.96
C ALA A 83 -0.30 -12.87 7.35
N GLY A 84 -0.09 -13.97 8.07
CA GLY A 84 -0.40 -15.34 7.62
C GLY A 84 0.63 -15.95 6.66
N LEU A 85 1.79 -15.31 6.48
CA LEU A 85 2.82 -15.79 5.54
C LEU A 85 3.67 -16.93 6.12
N ILE A 86 3.91 -16.94 7.43
CA ILE A 86 4.64 -18.03 8.09
C ILE A 86 3.63 -19.10 8.51
N GLN A 87 3.91 -20.35 8.15
CA GLN A 87 3.06 -21.47 8.54
C GLN A 87 3.21 -21.77 10.04
N GLU A 88 2.16 -22.28 10.67
CA GLU A 88 2.10 -22.53 12.12
C GLU A 88 3.25 -23.44 12.61
N VAL A 89 3.64 -24.45 11.83
CA VAL A 89 4.76 -25.34 12.16
C VAL A 89 6.09 -24.61 12.27
N GLU A 90 6.35 -23.66 11.36
CA GLU A 90 7.54 -22.82 11.39
C GLU A 90 7.48 -21.84 12.55
N TRP A 91 6.33 -21.18 12.74
CA TRP A 91 6.17 -20.19 13.81
C TRP A 91 6.35 -20.79 15.20
N LYS A 92 5.76 -21.98 15.47
CA LYS A 92 5.98 -22.71 16.73
C LYS A 92 7.46 -22.98 17.00
N ALA A 93 8.22 -23.37 15.97
CA ALA A 93 9.66 -23.60 16.10
C ALA A 93 10.44 -22.29 16.36
N ILE A 94 10.05 -21.18 15.71
CA ILE A 94 10.60 -19.84 15.96
C ILE A 94 10.35 -19.45 17.43
N THR A 95 9.10 -19.53 17.89
CA THR A 95 8.72 -19.14 19.26
C THR A 95 9.48 -19.98 20.28
N LYS A 96 9.56 -21.32 20.09
CA LYS A 96 10.35 -22.20 20.96
C LYS A 96 11.81 -21.77 21.03
N ALA A 97 12.43 -21.46 19.88
CA ALA A 97 13.82 -21.03 19.83
C ALA A 97 14.05 -19.71 20.57
N VAL A 98 13.12 -18.75 20.44
CA VAL A 98 13.17 -17.47 21.15
C VAL A 98 13.01 -17.68 22.66
N THR A 99 11.96 -18.40 23.09
CA THR A 99 11.68 -18.63 24.51
C THR A 99 12.85 -19.27 25.23
N GLU A 100 13.43 -20.35 24.72
CA GLU A 100 14.55 -21.01 25.41
C GLU A 100 15.82 -20.16 25.47
N GLN A 101 16.08 -19.33 24.45
CA GLN A 101 17.26 -18.47 24.42
C GLN A 101 17.11 -17.25 25.33
N THR A 102 15.87 -16.81 25.58
CA THR A 102 15.53 -15.73 26.51
C THR A 102 15.45 -16.24 27.96
N VAL A 103 14.83 -17.40 28.20
CA VAL A 103 14.57 -17.96 29.56
C VAL A 103 15.77 -18.69 30.13
N GLY A 104 16.81 -18.98 29.34
CA GLY A 104 18.03 -19.72 29.75
C GLY A 104 18.90 -19.06 30.83
N HIS A 105 18.32 -18.31 31.77
CA HIS A 105 18.97 -17.81 32.98
C HIS A 105 18.04 -17.63 34.20
N VAL A 106 16.74 -17.99 34.13
CA VAL A 106 15.84 -17.90 35.31
C VAL A 106 15.11 -19.22 35.46
N GLU A 107 15.59 -20.05 36.38
CA GLU A 107 14.82 -21.18 36.92
C GLU A 107 13.67 -20.60 37.77
N ASP A 108 12.48 -21.19 37.67
CA ASP A 108 11.33 -21.04 38.58
C ASP A 108 10.44 -19.78 38.58
N ASP A 109 9.86 -19.36 37.44
CA ASP A 109 8.57 -18.65 37.53
C ASP A 109 7.59 -18.85 36.36
N ASN A 110 6.33 -19.16 36.70
CA ASN A 110 5.39 -19.93 35.89
C ASN A 110 4.49 -19.08 34.96
N SER A 111 5.02 -18.03 34.32
CA SER A 111 4.23 -17.13 33.44
C SER A 111 4.60 -17.27 31.96
N SER A 112 3.59 -17.35 31.08
CA SER A 112 3.79 -17.44 29.63
C SER A 112 4.35 -16.11 29.08
N PRO A 113 5.56 -16.08 28.48
CA PRO A 113 6.19 -14.83 28.05
C PRO A 113 5.57 -14.31 26.75
N LYS A 114 5.13 -13.05 26.74
CA LYS A 114 4.84 -12.30 25.50
C LYS A 114 6.15 -11.78 24.92
N ILE A 115 6.40 -12.07 23.63
CA ILE A 115 7.61 -11.64 22.88
C ILE A 115 7.75 -10.10 22.78
N SER A 116 6.65 -9.36 22.97
CA SER A 116 6.58 -7.90 22.81
C SER A 116 7.43 -7.07 23.79
N LEU A 117 8.16 -7.69 24.73
CA LEU A 117 8.99 -7.01 25.73
C LEU A 117 10.46 -6.80 25.32
N LEU A 118 10.90 -7.25 24.15
CA LEU A 118 12.30 -7.10 23.70
C LEU A 118 12.65 -5.70 23.12
N GLY A 119 11.71 -4.74 23.15
CA GLY A 119 11.82 -3.45 22.45
C GLY A 119 12.31 -2.25 23.27
N GLY A 120 12.48 -2.37 24.58
CA GLY A 120 12.77 -1.22 25.45
C GLY A 120 13.87 -1.50 26.47
N ALA A 121 15.12 -1.64 26.02
CA ALA A 121 16.25 -1.56 26.94
C ALA A 121 16.42 -0.09 27.36
N SER A 122 15.83 0.26 28.49
CA SER A 122 16.09 1.52 29.19
C SER A 122 17.57 1.56 29.56
N MET A 123 18.29 2.58 29.10
CA MET A 123 19.69 2.81 29.47
C MET A 123 19.74 3.27 30.93
N THR A 124 19.81 2.33 31.87
CA THR A 124 20.33 2.63 33.20
C THR A 124 21.85 2.51 33.12
N ASP A 125 22.52 3.66 33.28
CA ASP A 125 23.96 3.80 33.42
C ASP A 125 24.47 2.96 34.60
N ASP A 126 25.72 2.49 34.51
CA ASP A 126 26.52 1.89 35.60
C ASP A 126 26.36 0.39 35.89
N GLY A 127 26.57 -0.48 34.89
CA GLY A 127 26.83 -1.91 35.15
C GLY A 127 27.37 -2.63 33.91
N GLU A 128 28.34 -3.53 34.11
CA GLU A 128 29.05 -4.29 33.07
C GLU A 128 28.17 -4.66 31.86
N VAL A 129 28.61 -4.26 30.66
CA VAL A 129 27.93 -4.56 29.39
C VAL A 129 27.97 -6.06 29.14
N GLY A 130 26.99 -6.78 29.69
CA GLY A 130 26.76 -8.19 29.42
C GLY A 130 26.65 -8.39 27.91
N LYS A 131 27.45 -9.30 27.36
CA LYS A 131 27.39 -9.64 25.93
C LYS A 131 25.97 -10.08 25.59
N HIS A 132 25.21 -9.23 24.91
CA HIS A 132 23.86 -9.57 24.47
C HIS A 132 23.91 -10.85 23.64
N LYS A 133 23.33 -11.92 24.18
CA LYS A 133 23.21 -13.21 23.49
C LYS A 133 22.34 -13.00 22.26
N VAL A 134 22.92 -13.20 21.08
CA VAL A 134 22.20 -13.07 19.81
C VAL A 134 21.21 -14.24 19.69
N ILE A 135 19.91 -13.95 19.73
CA ILE A 135 18.86 -14.97 19.60
C ILE A 135 18.81 -15.48 18.17
N ASP A 136 18.92 -16.79 17.98
CA ASP A 136 18.68 -17.46 16.70
C ASP A 136 17.28 -18.11 16.61
N PRO A 137 16.28 -17.50 15.94
CA PRO A 137 14.95 -18.05 15.75
C PRO A 137 14.94 -19.27 14.83
N PHE A 138 16.03 -19.57 14.12
CA PHE A 138 16.08 -20.69 13.18
C PHE A 138 16.67 -21.98 13.76
N LYS A 139 17.09 -21.96 15.04
CA LYS A 139 17.70 -23.09 15.77
C LYS A 139 16.94 -24.42 15.58
N TYR A 140 15.60 -24.36 15.57
CA TYR A 140 14.72 -25.53 15.45
C TYR A 140 14.13 -25.75 14.06
N ILE A 141 14.58 -24.98 13.07
CA ILE A 141 13.99 -24.93 11.73
C ILE A 141 14.99 -25.42 10.69
N ALA A 142 16.26 -25.11 10.87
CA ALA A 142 17.33 -25.62 10.03
C ALA A 142 18.65 -25.70 10.78
N VAL A 143 19.56 -26.54 10.27
CA VAL A 143 20.95 -26.64 10.69
C VAL A 143 21.83 -26.16 9.55
N GLU A 144 22.78 -25.27 9.85
CA GLU A 144 23.82 -24.87 8.91
C GLU A 144 25.10 -25.67 9.20
N THR A 145 25.55 -26.46 8.23
CA THR A 145 26.78 -27.25 8.31
C THR A 145 27.85 -26.59 7.43
N LEU A 146 29.01 -26.30 8.01
CA LEU A 146 30.14 -25.75 7.27
C LEU A 146 30.65 -26.79 6.26
N ILE A 147 30.65 -26.44 4.98
CA ILE A 147 31.27 -27.25 3.93
C ILE A 147 32.78 -27.03 4.03
N ARG A 148 33.49 -28.06 4.49
CA ARG A 148 34.96 -28.03 4.49
C ARG A 148 35.42 -28.09 3.03
N PRO A 149 36.31 -27.19 2.57
CA PRO A 149 36.92 -27.30 1.26
C PRO A 149 37.53 -28.70 1.13
N CYS A 150 37.21 -29.42 0.06
CA CYS A 150 37.85 -30.70 -0.20
C CYS A 150 39.33 -30.42 -0.47
N GLU A 151 40.25 -30.97 0.33
CA GLU A 151 41.69 -30.66 0.27
C GLU A 151 42.37 -31.20 -1.01
N GLU A 152 41.64 -31.89 -1.87
CA GLU A 152 42.17 -32.67 -2.99
C GLU A 152 42.54 -31.84 -4.24
N ASP A 153 42.15 -30.57 -4.34
CA ASP A 153 42.44 -29.72 -5.53
C ASP A 153 43.72 -28.85 -5.42
N SER A 154 44.68 -29.20 -4.54
CA SER A 154 45.84 -28.34 -4.24
C SER A 154 46.97 -28.30 -5.30
N CYS A 155 46.79 -28.91 -6.47
CA CYS A 155 47.87 -29.17 -7.42
C CYS A 155 47.92 -28.20 -8.63
N ASP A 156 47.88 -26.88 -8.44
CA ASP A 156 48.54 -25.97 -9.40
C ASP A 156 48.81 -24.56 -8.82
N MET A 157 50.05 -24.33 -8.40
CA MET A 157 50.51 -23.11 -7.73
C MET A 157 51.11 -22.12 -8.73
N THR A 158 50.31 -21.60 -9.67
CA THR A 158 50.72 -20.46 -10.51
C THR A 158 50.01 -19.17 -10.10
N SER A 159 50.64 -18.46 -9.15
CA SER A 159 50.67 -17.00 -8.91
C SER A 159 49.40 -16.13 -9.10
N LYS A 160 48.18 -16.68 -9.06
CA LYS A 160 46.94 -15.90 -9.11
C LYS A 160 46.54 -15.38 -7.73
N LYS A 161 46.20 -14.08 -7.65
CA LYS A 161 45.75 -13.38 -6.43
C LYS A 161 44.74 -14.24 -5.65
N LYS A 162 45.08 -14.58 -4.40
CA LYS A 162 44.22 -15.36 -3.49
C LYS A 162 42.85 -14.68 -3.37
N LYS A 163 41.84 -15.22 -4.06
CA LYS A 163 40.45 -14.80 -3.83
C LYS A 163 40.10 -15.20 -2.40
N LYS A 164 39.57 -14.27 -1.61
CA LYS A 164 39.08 -14.55 -0.26
C LYS A 164 37.96 -15.58 -0.38
N HIS A 165 38.26 -16.83 0.00
CA HIS A 165 37.24 -17.88 0.05
C HIS A 165 36.33 -17.58 1.22
N TRP A 166 35.05 -17.38 0.95
CA TRP A 166 34.05 -17.26 2.00
C TRP A 166 33.70 -18.68 2.46
N ALA A 167 33.48 -18.87 3.75
CA ALA A 167 32.99 -20.14 4.26
C ALA A 167 31.65 -20.46 3.60
N GLU A 168 31.55 -21.63 2.98
CA GLU A 168 30.31 -22.11 2.38
C GLU A 168 29.57 -22.97 3.40
N TYR A 169 28.25 -22.77 3.50
CA TYR A 169 27.40 -23.48 4.44
C TYR A 169 26.31 -24.20 3.67
N HIS A 170 26.08 -25.45 4.03
CA HIS A 170 24.92 -26.21 3.60
C HIS A 170 23.82 -26.08 4.65
N THR A 171 22.60 -25.71 4.24
CA THR A 171 21.45 -25.59 5.16
C THR A 171 20.56 -26.82 4.99
N THR A 172 20.39 -27.61 6.05
CA THR A 172 19.44 -28.74 6.08
C THR A 172 18.21 -28.34 6.90
N SER A 173 17.01 -28.53 6.35
CA SER A 173 15.79 -28.26 7.10
C SER A 173 15.52 -29.33 8.16
N LEU A 174 15.09 -28.89 9.34
CA LEU A 174 14.65 -29.76 10.44
C LEU A 174 13.13 -30.00 10.45
N ILE A 175 12.40 -29.37 9.53
CA ILE A 175 10.95 -29.44 9.42
C ILE A 175 10.56 -29.82 7.99
N PRO A 176 9.36 -30.39 7.77
CA PRO A 176 8.89 -30.68 6.43
C PRO A 176 8.78 -29.42 5.58
N ILE A 177 9.42 -29.41 4.42
CA ILE A 177 9.25 -28.36 3.42
C ILE A 177 8.03 -28.69 2.57
N SER A 178 7.15 -27.71 2.35
CA SER A 178 5.98 -27.88 1.47
C SER A 178 6.41 -28.35 0.08
N PRO A 179 5.81 -29.41 -0.49
CA PRO A 179 6.14 -29.89 -1.84
C PRO A 179 5.73 -28.90 -2.93
N HIS A 180 4.95 -27.87 -2.58
CA HIS A 180 4.49 -26.83 -3.51
C HIS A 180 5.39 -25.59 -3.52
N ARG A 181 6.54 -25.62 -2.82
CA ARG A 181 7.49 -24.50 -2.81
C ARG A 181 8.00 -24.20 -4.22
N ARG A 182 8.13 -22.92 -4.52
CA ARG A 182 8.64 -22.38 -5.79
C ARG A 182 9.87 -21.52 -5.52
N GLY A 183 10.85 -21.58 -6.42
CA GLY A 183 12.11 -20.85 -6.29
C GLY A 183 13.25 -21.54 -7.03
N SER A 184 14.48 -21.09 -6.79
CA SER A 184 15.65 -21.89 -7.16
C SER A 184 15.72 -23.18 -6.33
N ALA A 185 16.59 -24.12 -6.72
CA ALA A 185 16.84 -25.32 -5.91
C ALA A 185 17.27 -24.95 -4.48
N ASP A 186 18.12 -23.94 -4.32
CA ASP A 186 18.57 -23.44 -3.01
C ASP A 186 17.43 -22.82 -2.18
N ASP A 187 16.52 -22.10 -2.84
CA ASP A 187 15.35 -21.49 -2.18
C ASP A 187 14.38 -22.57 -1.69
N ILE A 188 14.13 -23.60 -2.51
CA ILE A 188 13.23 -24.72 -2.20
C ILE A 188 13.84 -25.63 -1.11
N ALA A 189 15.17 -25.72 -1.00
CA ALA A 189 15.84 -26.54 -0.01
C ALA A 189 15.77 -26.00 1.43
N VAL A 190 15.30 -24.76 1.63
CA VAL A 190 15.24 -24.12 2.96
C VAL A 190 13.81 -23.79 3.41
N PRO A 191 13.56 -23.74 4.73
CA PRO A 191 12.28 -23.28 5.29
C PRO A 191 11.87 -21.89 4.81
N TYR A 192 10.56 -21.66 4.72
CA TYR A 192 10.01 -20.46 4.07
C TYR A 192 10.43 -19.19 4.81
N SER A 193 10.29 -19.17 6.14
CA SER A 193 10.69 -18.05 7.00
C SER A 193 12.17 -17.70 6.86
N MET A 194 13.04 -18.70 6.68
CA MET A 194 14.47 -18.49 6.47
C MET A 194 14.76 -17.89 5.09
N GLU A 195 14.17 -18.44 4.02
CA GLU A 195 14.27 -17.87 2.66
C GLU A 195 13.80 -16.41 2.65
N LEU A 196 12.61 -16.18 3.23
CA LEU A 196 11.95 -14.89 3.30
C LEU A 196 12.84 -13.85 4.01
N TRP A 197 13.41 -14.20 5.17
CA TRP A 197 14.33 -13.31 5.89
C TRP A 197 15.63 -13.05 5.10
N ARG A 198 16.25 -14.08 4.51
CA ARG A 198 17.48 -13.93 3.71
C ARG A 198 17.28 -12.95 2.55
N LYS A 199 16.13 -13.00 1.88
CA LYS A 199 15.76 -12.07 0.80
C LYS A 199 15.42 -10.68 1.36
N ALA A 200 14.61 -10.61 2.41
CA ALA A 200 14.16 -9.36 3.03
C ALA A 200 15.30 -8.51 3.62
N LYS A 201 16.38 -9.14 4.14
CA LYS A 201 17.53 -8.41 4.70
C LYS A 201 18.16 -7.44 3.70
N THR A 202 18.09 -7.77 2.41
CA THR A 202 18.69 -6.98 1.34
C THR A 202 17.81 -5.85 0.85
N LEU A 203 16.54 -5.79 1.28
CA LEU A 203 15.62 -4.72 0.91
C LEU A 203 16.13 -3.41 1.52
N ASN A 204 16.59 -2.48 0.67
CA ASN A 204 17.06 -1.17 1.12
C ASN A 204 15.86 -0.24 1.34
N ARG A 205 15.59 0.64 0.37
CA ARG A 205 14.42 1.55 0.37
C ARG A 205 13.11 0.79 0.18
N ASP A 206 13.13 -0.34 -0.54
CA ASP A 206 11.96 -1.22 -0.79
C ASP A 206 11.38 -1.88 0.47
N ARG A 207 12.01 -1.71 1.64
CA ARG A 207 11.44 -2.17 2.92
C ARG A 207 10.13 -1.45 3.25
N SER A 208 9.94 -0.19 2.83
CA SER A 208 8.64 0.49 2.98
C SER A 208 7.54 -0.10 2.12
N VAL A 209 7.89 -0.56 0.91
CA VAL A 209 6.95 -1.26 0.02
C VAL A 209 6.54 -2.59 0.63
N LEU A 210 7.50 -3.38 1.14
CA LEU A 210 7.17 -4.62 1.84
C LEU A 210 6.31 -4.37 3.09
N ALA A 211 6.62 -3.32 3.86
CA ALA A 211 5.84 -2.96 5.03
C ALA A 211 4.38 -2.61 4.67
N CYS A 212 4.17 -1.84 3.60
CA CYS A 212 2.85 -1.59 3.06
C CYS A 212 2.15 -2.90 2.66
N THR A 213 2.84 -3.77 1.91
CA THR A 213 2.31 -5.09 1.52
C THR A 213 1.88 -5.92 2.74
N LEU A 214 2.70 -5.99 3.80
CA LEU A 214 2.35 -6.70 5.03
C LEU A 214 1.15 -6.07 5.75
N ALA A 215 1.06 -4.74 5.80
CA ALA A 215 -0.07 -4.05 6.40
C ALA A 215 -1.41 -4.36 5.69
N HIS A 216 -1.39 -4.45 4.36
CA HIS A 216 -2.58 -4.86 3.61
C HIS A 216 -2.94 -6.33 3.82
N LEU A 217 -1.96 -7.23 3.88
CA LEU A 217 -2.22 -8.66 4.18
C LEU A 217 -2.83 -8.83 5.59
N LEU A 218 -2.35 -8.06 6.58
CA LEU A 218 -2.95 -8.00 7.91
C LEU A 218 -4.41 -7.51 7.86
N ALA A 219 -4.67 -6.46 7.10
CA ALA A 219 -6.01 -5.92 6.93
C ALA A 219 -6.93 -6.91 6.21
N MET A 220 -6.46 -7.62 5.18
CA MET A 220 -7.25 -8.67 4.51
C MET A 220 -7.59 -9.83 5.42
N LYS A 221 -6.62 -10.29 6.22
CA LYS A 221 -6.87 -11.33 7.23
C LYS A 221 -7.95 -10.89 8.23
N THR A 222 -7.93 -9.63 8.63
CA THR A 222 -8.92 -9.03 9.53
C THR A 222 -10.28 -8.86 8.84
N LEU A 223 -10.30 -8.39 7.59
CA LEU A 223 -11.50 -8.24 6.73
C LEU A 223 -12.22 -9.56 6.55
N VAL A 224 -11.49 -10.60 6.17
CA VAL A 224 -12.02 -11.95 5.90
C VAL A 224 -12.42 -12.66 7.19
N GLY A 225 -11.82 -12.27 8.31
CA GLY A 225 -12.26 -12.65 9.65
C GLY A 225 -11.82 -14.05 10.08
N GLY A 226 -11.45 -14.16 11.36
CA GLY A 226 -11.07 -15.38 12.07
C GLY A 226 -12.22 -16.35 12.36
N SER A 227 -13.24 -16.36 11.51
CA SER A 227 -14.24 -17.42 11.48
C SER A 227 -13.59 -18.62 10.78
N SER A 228 -13.16 -19.61 11.56
CA SER A 228 -12.53 -20.85 11.05
C SER A 228 -13.41 -21.62 10.06
N SER A 229 -14.68 -21.26 9.90
CA SER A 229 -15.55 -21.77 8.85
C SER A 229 -15.36 -20.99 7.55
N CYS A 230 -14.68 -21.59 6.58
CA CYS A 230 -14.61 -21.15 5.18
C CYS A 230 -15.97 -21.22 4.44
N SER A 231 -17.10 -21.09 5.14
CA SER A 231 -18.42 -21.13 4.52
C SER A 231 -18.64 -19.85 3.71
N LEU A 232 -18.91 -20.00 2.43
CA LEU A 232 -18.96 -18.94 1.42
C LEU A 232 -20.26 -18.12 1.46
N ASP A 233 -21.28 -18.55 2.20
CA ASP A 233 -22.66 -18.07 2.00
C ASP A 233 -23.10 -16.95 2.95
N GLY A 234 -22.18 -16.40 3.75
CA GLY A 234 -22.53 -15.50 4.88
C GLY A 234 -22.01 -14.07 4.79
N ILE A 235 -22.08 -13.37 3.65
CA ILE A 235 -21.77 -11.92 3.60
C ILE A 235 -22.77 -11.09 4.44
N ASP A 236 -23.94 -11.65 4.74
CA ASP A 236 -24.94 -11.04 5.62
C ASP A 236 -24.72 -11.35 7.11
N GLY A 237 -23.60 -12.02 7.47
CA GLY A 237 -23.20 -12.15 8.86
C GLY A 237 -22.80 -10.81 9.47
N ASP A 238 -23.47 -10.41 10.54
CA ASP A 238 -23.34 -9.10 11.23
C ASP A 238 -21.92 -8.75 11.76
N GLY A 239 -20.91 -9.62 11.61
CA GLY A 239 -19.59 -9.43 12.23
C GLY A 239 -18.41 -8.98 11.34
N GLY A 240 -18.57 -8.82 10.02
CA GLY A 240 -17.47 -8.57 9.08
C GLY A 240 -17.16 -7.09 8.78
N PHE A 241 -16.12 -6.84 7.98
CA PHE A 241 -15.88 -5.53 7.35
C PHE A 241 -16.31 -5.58 5.87
N ASP A 242 -16.65 -4.43 5.28
CA ASP A 242 -17.09 -4.39 3.88
C ASP A 242 -15.94 -4.11 2.91
N PHE A 243 -14.97 -3.29 3.35
CA PHE A 243 -13.83 -2.90 2.55
C PHE A 243 -12.64 -2.43 3.40
N ILE A 244 -11.46 -2.51 2.81
CA ILE A 244 -10.21 -1.98 3.33
C ILE A 244 -9.97 -0.58 2.74
N LEU A 245 -9.44 0.31 3.57
CA LEU A 245 -9.16 1.70 3.23
C LEU A 245 -7.77 2.12 3.72
N GLU A 246 -6.98 2.84 2.94
CA GLU A 246 -5.81 3.56 3.45
C GLU A 246 -6.23 4.83 4.19
N ASP A 247 -5.45 5.24 5.19
CA ASP A 247 -5.69 6.43 6.01
C ASP A 247 -5.42 7.79 5.31
N ASN A 248 -5.10 7.78 4.01
CA ASN A 248 -4.75 8.97 3.20
C ASN A 248 -5.76 9.27 2.08
N VAL A 249 -6.96 8.68 2.15
CA VAL A 249 -7.98 8.80 1.10
C VAL A 249 -9.11 9.73 1.52
N ARG A 250 -9.85 10.25 0.55
CA ARG A 250 -11.04 11.07 0.76
C ARG A 250 -12.23 10.46 0.03
N ALA A 251 -13.40 10.57 0.65
CA ALA A 251 -14.66 10.19 0.05
C ALA A 251 -15.21 11.35 -0.79
N PHE A 252 -15.90 11.03 -1.88
CA PHE A 252 -16.74 12.03 -2.54
C PHE A 252 -17.92 12.40 -1.63
N ALA A 253 -17.94 13.66 -1.20
CA ALA A 253 -19.09 14.27 -0.58
C ALA A 253 -20.08 14.62 -1.69
N GLY A 254 -21.33 14.18 -1.58
CA GLY A 254 -22.33 14.52 -2.57
C GLY A 254 -22.60 16.03 -2.62
N LYS A 255 -23.34 16.47 -3.65
CA LYS A 255 -23.78 17.87 -3.76
C LYS A 255 -24.81 18.18 -2.67
N ALA A 256 -24.78 19.41 -2.17
CA ALA A 256 -25.90 20.01 -1.47
C ALA A 256 -26.97 20.39 -2.49
N ASP A 257 -28.22 20.00 -2.24
CA ASP A 257 -29.32 20.20 -3.20
C ASP A 257 -29.62 21.67 -3.53
N SER A 258 -29.24 22.63 -2.66
CA SER A 258 -29.57 24.05 -2.82
C SER A 258 -28.53 24.88 -3.60
N GLY A 259 -27.38 24.32 -3.98
CA GLY A 259 -26.28 25.12 -4.56
C GLY A 259 -25.69 26.17 -3.61
N GLU A 260 -26.21 26.27 -2.38
CA GLU A 260 -25.71 27.13 -1.34
C GLU A 260 -24.48 26.53 -0.66
N SER A 261 -23.65 27.42 -0.10
CA SER A 261 -22.40 27.06 0.58
C SER A 261 -22.64 25.96 1.63
N PRO A 262 -21.74 24.95 1.72
CA PRO A 262 -21.74 23.89 2.72
C PRO A 262 -21.94 24.33 4.18
N GLU A 263 -21.63 25.58 4.51
CA GLU A 263 -21.63 26.09 5.88
C GLU A 263 -23.03 26.48 6.41
N GLY A 264 -24.03 26.62 5.53
CA GLY A 264 -25.40 26.99 5.91
C GLY A 264 -26.46 25.91 5.66
N ALA A 265 -26.15 24.89 4.87
CA ALA A 265 -27.08 23.80 4.57
C ALA A 265 -27.25 22.91 5.81
N GLY A 266 -28.46 22.89 6.38
CA GLY A 266 -28.84 21.96 7.44
C GLY A 266 -28.52 20.50 7.07
N SER A 267 -28.48 19.62 8.07
CA SER A 267 -28.04 18.21 7.95
C SER A 267 -28.76 17.36 6.90
N SER A 268 -29.88 17.83 6.33
CA SER A 268 -30.78 17.07 5.45
C SER A 268 -30.47 17.12 3.93
N GLY A 269 -29.51 17.93 3.47
CA GLY A 269 -29.33 18.20 2.03
C GLY A 269 -28.16 17.51 1.31
N TRP A 270 -27.37 16.67 1.98
CA TRP A 270 -26.17 16.07 1.38
C TRP A 270 -26.50 14.75 0.68
N SER A 271 -26.19 14.63 -0.61
CA SER A 271 -26.24 13.33 -1.28
C SER A 271 -25.13 12.39 -0.74
N CYS A 272 -25.43 11.10 -0.58
CA CYS A 272 -24.44 10.10 -0.17
C CYS A 272 -23.72 9.46 -1.35
N GLU A 273 -23.05 10.29 -2.14
CA GLU A 273 -22.41 9.86 -3.38
C GLU A 273 -21.38 8.74 -3.15
N CYS A 274 -20.57 8.81 -2.11
CA CYS A 274 -19.61 7.75 -1.76
C CYS A 274 -20.30 6.40 -1.49
N ALA A 275 -21.29 6.35 -0.59
CA ALA A 275 -21.96 5.08 -0.28
C ALA A 275 -22.78 4.58 -1.48
N ASN A 276 -23.42 5.50 -2.22
CA ASN A 276 -24.14 5.15 -3.42
C ASN A 276 -23.22 4.49 -4.45
N ARG A 277 -22.01 5.02 -4.68
CA ARG A 277 -21.03 4.40 -5.57
C ARG A 277 -20.60 3.02 -5.08
N ILE A 278 -20.36 2.84 -3.77
CA ILE A 278 -19.99 1.53 -3.22
C ILE A 278 -21.10 0.50 -3.42
N TRP A 279 -22.35 0.86 -3.11
CA TRP A 279 -23.49 -0.04 -3.27
C TRP A 279 -23.78 -0.37 -4.74
N ASP A 280 -23.72 0.62 -5.64
CA ASP A 280 -23.82 0.38 -7.09
C ASP A 280 -22.79 -0.65 -7.56
N ILE A 281 -21.54 -0.55 -7.08
CA ILE A 281 -20.47 -1.49 -7.43
C ILE A 281 -20.78 -2.89 -6.90
N ILE A 282 -21.25 -2.99 -5.65
CA ILE A 282 -21.62 -4.27 -5.04
C ILE A 282 -22.75 -4.93 -5.85
N GLU A 283 -23.79 -4.20 -6.19
CA GLU A 283 -24.95 -4.70 -6.94
C GLU A 283 -24.58 -5.07 -8.38
N ALA A 284 -23.83 -4.23 -9.09
CA ALA A 284 -23.34 -4.53 -10.42
C ALA A 284 -22.47 -5.80 -10.44
N SER A 285 -21.67 -6.02 -9.39
CA SER A 285 -20.86 -7.24 -9.26
C SER A 285 -21.68 -8.50 -9.01
N LYS A 286 -22.87 -8.38 -8.40
CA LYS A 286 -23.77 -9.52 -8.14
C LYS A 286 -24.49 -9.98 -9.41
N GLY A 287 -24.66 -9.09 -10.38
CA GLY A 287 -25.25 -9.41 -11.69
C GLY A 287 -24.27 -10.01 -12.70
N ALA A 288 -22.97 -10.11 -12.38
CA ALA A 288 -21.97 -10.64 -13.30
C ALA A 288 -22.08 -12.17 -13.45
N PRO A 289 -21.75 -12.75 -14.63
CA PRO A 289 -21.84 -14.20 -14.86
C PRO A 289 -20.91 -15.05 -13.98
N SER A 290 -19.87 -14.44 -13.41
CA SER A 290 -18.89 -15.09 -12.55
C SER A 290 -18.77 -14.36 -11.22
N ASP A 291 -18.41 -15.10 -10.18
CA ASP A 291 -18.19 -14.51 -8.86
C ASP A 291 -17.10 -13.43 -8.89
N CYS A 292 -17.48 -12.24 -8.40
CA CYS A 292 -16.54 -11.15 -8.23
C CYS A 292 -15.76 -11.34 -6.93
N HIS A 293 -14.46 -11.59 -7.07
CA HIS A 293 -13.55 -11.90 -5.98
C HIS A 293 -12.80 -10.69 -5.42
N MET A 294 -12.76 -9.58 -6.16
CA MET A 294 -12.15 -8.32 -5.74
C MET A 294 -12.89 -7.14 -6.35
N ARG A 295 -13.19 -6.11 -5.55
CA ARG A 295 -13.79 -4.85 -6.04
C ARG A 295 -12.92 -3.69 -5.62
N TYR A 296 -12.62 -2.81 -6.57
CA TYR A 296 -12.00 -1.52 -6.28
C TYR A 296 -13.08 -0.49 -5.97
N TYR A 297 -12.85 0.31 -4.93
CA TYR A 297 -13.68 1.49 -4.62
C TYR A 297 -12.93 2.79 -4.85
N GLY A 298 -11.60 2.72 -4.92
CA GLY A 298 -10.72 3.81 -5.26
C GLY A 298 -9.45 3.24 -5.85
N TRP A 299 -8.92 3.92 -6.87
CA TRP A 299 -7.73 3.48 -7.57
C TRP A 299 -7.00 4.66 -8.21
N LEU A 300 -5.68 4.54 -8.34
CA LEU A 300 -4.87 5.56 -9.01
C LEU A 300 -4.85 5.33 -10.52
N GLY A 301 -5.76 6.02 -11.21
CA GLY A 301 -5.80 6.12 -12.67
C GLY A 301 -7.23 6.30 -13.15
N SER A 302 -7.40 6.44 -14.46
CA SER A 302 -8.68 6.35 -15.13
C SER A 302 -8.71 5.18 -16.11
N VAL A 303 -9.89 4.71 -16.53
CA VAL A 303 -9.98 3.62 -17.53
C VAL A 303 -9.13 3.97 -18.76
N PRO A 304 -9.16 5.22 -19.27
CA PRO A 304 -8.22 5.71 -20.27
C PRO A 304 -6.74 5.70 -19.85
N ASN A 305 -6.37 6.05 -18.62
CA ASN A 305 -4.96 6.00 -18.17
C ASN A 305 -4.46 4.56 -18.09
N MET A 306 -5.30 3.64 -17.64
CA MET A 306 -5.01 2.22 -17.66
C MET A 306 -4.82 1.79 -19.11
N ALA A 307 -5.80 2.07 -19.99
CA ALA A 307 -5.71 1.77 -21.41
C ALA A 307 -4.46 2.41 -22.06
N TRP A 308 -4.08 3.63 -21.70
CA TRP A 308 -2.89 4.33 -22.18
C TRP A 308 -1.61 3.66 -21.66
N ILE A 309 -1.54 3.30 -20.37
CA ILE A 309 -0.41 2.55 -19.79
C ILE A 309 -0.27 1.20 -20.51
N TYR A 310 -1.38 0.50 -20.76
CA TYR A 310 -1.38 -0.72 -21.57
C TYR A 310 -0.89 -0.47 -23.00
N ASN A 311 -1.42 0.55 -23.66
CA ASN A 311 -1.14 0.84 -25.05
C ASN A 311 0.30 1.28 -25.31
N ASN A 312 0.97 1.89 -24.31
CA ASN A 312 2.28 2.52 -24.46
C ASN A 312 3.40 1.85 -23.64
N HIS A 313 3.08 1.16 -22.54
CA HIS A 313 4.07 0.57 -21.64
C HIS A 313 3.98 -0.96 -21.51
N ILE A 314 3.03 -1.61 -22.19
CA ILE A 314 2.88 -3.07 -22.19
C ILE A 314 2.95 -3.57 -23.65
N PRO A 315 3.98 -4.37 -24.05
CA PRO A 315 4.19 -4.70 -25.46
C PRO A 315 3.08 -5.60 -26.02
N ARG A 316 2.42 -5.09 -27.08
CA ARG A 316 1.18 -5.56 -27.71
C ARG A 316 1.17 -6.96 -28.34
N SER A 317 2.24 -7.74 -28.28
CA SER A 317 2.33 -8.97 -29.08
C SER A 317 1.38 -10.09 -28.66
N ALA A 318 0.74 -9.99 -27.48
CA ALA A 318 -0.21 -10.98 -26.98
C ALA A 318 -1.69 -10.58 -27.14
N PHE A 319 -2.01 -9.34 -27.55
CA PHE A 319 -3.35 -8.78 -27.33
C PHE A 319 -4.28 -8.77 -28.55
N ASN A 320 -3.76 -8.75 -29.78
CA ASN A 320 -4.57 -8.48 -30.98
C ASN A 320 -5.48 -9.63 -31.46
N LYS A 321 -5.72 -10.70 -30.68
CA LYS A 321 -6.54 -11.83 -31.15
C LYS A 321 -7.91 -12.03 -30.48
N ALA A 322 -8.27 -11.33 -29.41
CA ALA A 322 -9.45 -11.73 -28.62
C ALA A 322 -10.55 -10.68 -28.34
N THR A 323 -10.32 -9.37 -28.38
CA THR A 323 -11.16 -8.45 -27.57
C THR A 323 -11.87 -7.31 -28.30
N MET A 324 -12.30 -7.50 -29.56
CA MET A 324 -13.03 -6.44 -30.30
C MET A 324 -14.52 -6.71 -30.53
N GLN A 325 -15.12 -7.74 -29.92
CA GLN A 325 -16.54 -8.03 -30.11
C GLN A 325 -17.22 -8.41 -28.77
N ASN A 326 -18.15 -7.55 -28.35
CA ASN A 326 -19.25 -7.74 -27.37
C ASN A 326 -19.11 -7.12 -25.96
N ASP A 327 -20.15 -6.35 -25.64
CA ASP A 327 -20.62 -5.71 -24.40
C ASP A 327 -19.84 -4.54 -23.77
N ALA A 328 -20.50 -3.37 -23.76
CA ALA A 328 -20.00 -2.07 -23.33
C ALA A 328 -20.19 -1.76 -21.82
N SER A 329 -20.65 -2.72 -21.01
CA SER A 329 -20.99 -2.47 -19.59
C SER A 329 -19.92 -2.94 -18.58
N CYS A 330 -18.89 -3.68 -19.02
CA CYS A 330 -17.78 -4.09 -18.16
C CYS A 330 -16.48 -4.17 -18.97
N VAL A 331 -15.58 -3.19 -18.78
CA VAL A 331 -14.26 -3.20 -19.44
C VAL A 331 -13.33 -4.08 -18.62
N ILE A 332 -13.12 -5.30 -19.09
CA ILE A 332 -12.21 -6.29 -18.52
C ILE A 332 -10.78 -6.00 -18.99
N PHE A 333 -9.84 -5.83 -18.06
CA PHE A 333 -8.47 -5.38 -18.34
C PHE A 333 -7.45 -6.55 -18.47
N PRO A 334 -6.58 -6.56 -19.49
CA PRO A 334 -5.45 -7.51 -19.61
C PRO A 334 -4.26 -7.17 -18.69
N PHE A 335 -3.24 -8.04 -18.58
CA PHE A 335 -2.17 -7.96 -17.57
C PHE A 335 -0.88 -7.21 -18.01
N PRO A 336 -0.11 -6.67 -17.04
CA PRO A 336 1.32 -6.43 -17.19
C PRO A 336 2.17 -7.71 -16.95
N THR A 337 3.04 -8.04 -17.91
CA THR A 337 4.00 -9.14 -17.97
C THR A 337 5.33 -8.85 -17.23
N SER A 338 6.21 -9.85 -17.15
CA SER A 338 7.58 -9.71 -16.63
C SER A 338 8.42 -8.65 -17.37
N LYS A 339 8.11 -8.37 -18.64
CA LYS A 339 8.78 -7.33 -19.44
C LYS A 339 8.42 -5.92 -18.95
N ASP A 340 7.24 -5.75 -18.38
CA ASP A 340 6.75 -4.44 -17.94
C ASP A 340 7.45 -3.98 -16.66
N PHE A 341 7.96 -4.91 -15.86
CA PHE A 341 8.83 -4.60 -14.72
C PHE A 341 10.26 -4.21 -15.13
N MET A 342 10.71 -4.64 -16.30
CA MET A 342 12.00 -4.20 -16.84
C MET A 342 11.90 -2.76 -17.34
N LEU A 343 10.72 -2.34 -17.81
CA LEU A 343 10.43 -0.94 -18.15
C LEU A 343 10.32 -0.06 -16.90
N ASP A 344 9.73 -0.56 -15.80
CA ASP A 344 9.73 0.10 -14.48
C ASP A 344 11.13 0.29 -13.87
N SER A 345 12.11 -0.47 -14.36
CA SER A 345 13.51 -0.25 -14.00
C SER A 345 14.12 0.94 -14.76
N ILE A 346 13.28 1.91 -15.19
CA ILE A 346 13.67 3.21 -15.76
C ILE A 346 14.96 3.57 -15.07
N ILE A 347 16.00 3.42 -15.89
CA ILE A 347 17.38 3.69 -15.57
C ILE A 347 17.29 5.00 -14.80
N SER A 348 17.78 5.05 -13.55
CA SER A 348 18.24 6.32 -13.02
C SER A 348 19.24 6.76 -14.07
N THR A 349 18.77 7.52 -15.07
CA THR A 349 19.56 8.05 -16.14
C THR A 349 20.65 8.71 -15.38
N SER A 350 21.83 8.09 -15.44
CA SER A 350 23.06 8.63 -14.92
C SER A 350 22.96 10.11 -15.19
N GLY A 351 22.95 10.91 -14.12
CA GLY A 351 22.76 12.35 -14.22
C GLY A 351 23.62 12.88 -15.37
N PRO A 352 23.17 13.95 -16.05
CA PRO A 352 23.82 14.47 -17.25
C PRO A 352 25.34 14.40 -17.05
N LYS A 353 26.02 13.63 -17.91
CA LYS A 353 27.46 13.49 -17.84
C LYS A 353 28.01 14.91 -17.80
N LYS A 354 28.74 15.19 -16.72
CA LYS A 354 29.31 16.50 -16.39
C LYS A 354 30.52 16.81 -17.29
N GLU A 355 30.39 16.58 -18.59
CA GLU A 355 31.50 16.67 -19.54
C GLU A 355 31.38 17.82 -20.56
N ASP A 356 30.24 18.52 -20.69
CA ASP A 356 30.10 19.57 -21.75
C ASP A 356 29.67 20.98 -21.27
N LEU A 357 29.87 21.34 -20.00
CA LEU A 357 29.59 22.72 -19.52
C LEU A 357 30.77 23.31 -18.74
N GLU A 358 31.91 23.45 -19.41
CA GLU A 358 32.90 24.48 -19.10
C GLU A 358 32.88 25.56 -20.19
N GLN A 359 31.86 26.42 -20.17
CA GLN A 359 31.99 27.78 -20.69
C GLN A 359 31.76 28.75 -19.54
N LYS A 360 32.87 29.11 -18.88
CA LYS A 360 32.94 30.24 -17.94
C LYS A 360 32.79 31.55 -18.72
N GLY A 361 31.60 32.12 -18.71
CA GLY A 361 31.42 33.56 -18.92
C GLY A 361 31.68 34.30 -17.60
N PRO A 362 32.56 35.32 -17.56
CA PRO A 362 32.69 36.17 -16.39
C PRO A 362 31.62 37.28 -16.48
N ASN A 363 30.95 37.53 -15.36
CA ASN A 363 30.01 38.62 -15.08
C ASN A 363 28.53 38.29 -15.34
N GLY A 364 27.80 38.16 -14.23
CA GLY A 364 26.34 38.19 -14.19
C GLY A 364 25.83 37.75 -12.83
N ASP A 365 25.52 38.72 -11.96
CA ASP A 365 24.72 38.53 -10.76
C ASP A 365 23.32 38.03 -11.17
N GLY A 366 23.21 36.72 -11.34
CA GLY A 366 21.99 36.04 -11.71
C GLY A 366 21.45 35.29 -10.50
N GLN A 367 20.41 35.83 -9.89
CA GLN A 367 19.48 35.12 -9.01
C GLN A 367 19.23 33.71 -9.60
N THR A 368 19.74 32.68 -8.93
CA THR A 368 19.45 31.29 -9.27
C THR A 368 17.97 31.05 -8.98
N THR A 369 17.12 31.31 -9.97
CA THR A 369 15.84 30.63 -10.14
C THR A 369 16.15 29.14 -10.29
N GLU A 370 16.32 28.46 -9.15
CA GLU A 370 16.04 27.03 -9.03
C GLU A 370 14.54 26.85 -9.29
N ALA A 371 14.15 27.01 -10.55
CA ALA A 371 12.91 26.46 -11.05
C ALA A 371 13.05 24.95 -10.87
N SER A 372 12.61 24.51 -9.69
CA SER A 372 12.25 23.14 -9.34
C SER A 372 11.75 22.46 -10.60
N SER A 373 12.59 21.64 -11.22
CA SER A 373 12.19 20.76 -12.29
C SER A 373 11.37 19.64 -11.65
N ALA A 374 10.19 20.01 -11.16
CA ALA A 374 9.17 19.08 -10.79
C ALA A 374 9.04 18.14 -11.99
N PRO A 375 9.29 16.83 -11.81
CA PRO A 375 9.28 15.90 -12.92
C PRO A 375 7.95 16.05 -13.66
N GLN A 376 8.00 16.45 -14.93
CA GLN A 376 6.81 16.54 -15.76
C GLN A 376 6.27 15.12 -15.91
N PHE A 377 5.19 14.85 -15.19
CA PHE A 377 4.44 13.61 -15.32
C PHE A 377 3.62 13.68 -16.60
N THR A 378 4.26 13.41 -17.73
CA THR A 378 3.55 13.14 -18.99
C THR A 378 2.77 11.82 -18.92
N THR A 379 3.01 11.04 -17.86
CA THR A 379 2.33 9.80 -17.49
C THR A 379 1.33 10.08 -16.37
N PRO A 380 0.03 9.88 -16.57
CA PRO A 380 -0.95 10.00 -15.48
C PRO A 380 -0.62 9.00 -14.36
N GLY A 381 -0.39 9.49 -13.14
CA GLY A 381 -0.04 8.67 -11.96
C GLY A 381 1.46 8.63 -11.58
N GLY A 382 2.33 9.38 -12.26
CA GLY A 382 3.77 9.35 -12.01
C GLY A 382 4.43 8.05 -12.50
N THR A 383 5.72 7.85 -12.20
CA THR A 383 6.47 6.63 -12.61
C THR A 383 5.65 5.37 -12.31
N ALA A 384 5.25 4.67 -13.39
CA ALA A 384 4.49 3.44 -13.66
C ALA A 384 4.22 2.35 -12.56
N ALA A 385 4.58 2.58 -11.30
CA ALA A 385 4.64 1.56 -10.27
C ALA A 385 3.52 1.57 -9.22
N VAL A 386 2.71 2.63 -9.10
CA VAL A 386 1.73 2.74 -7.99
C VAL A 386 0.30 2.67 -8.51
N TRP A 387 -0.23 1.46 -8.51
CA TRP A 387 -1.63 1.16 -8.85
C TRP A 387 -2.44 1.28 -7.55
N GLY A 388 -2.44 2.45 -6.91
CA GLY A 388 -2.81 2.57 -5.49
C GLY A 388 -4.10 1.83 -5.12
N THR A 389 -3.98 0.65 -4.50
CA THR A 389 -5.08 -0.16 -3.98
C THR A 389 -5.43 0.39 -2.61
N PHE A 390 -5.92 1.62 -2.61
CA PHE A 390 -6.15 2.37 -1.38
C PHE A 390 -7.58 2.22 -0.86
N ALA A 391 -8.49 1.65 -1.66
CA ALA A 391 -9.84 1.30 -1.23
C ALA A 391 -10.38 0.10 -2.03
N TYR A 392 -10.61 -1.05 -1.38
CA TYR A 392 -11.04 -2.28 -2.05
C TYR A 392 -11.66 -3.31 -1.11
N THR A 393 -12.33 -4.32 -1.67
CA THR A 393 -12.72 -5.55 -0.96
C THR A 393 -12.13 -6.77 -1.65
N ILE A 394 -11.95 -7.84 -0.90
CA ILE A 394 -11.50 -9.15 -1.39
C ILE A 394 -12.32 -10.24 -0.72
N THR A 395 -12.70 -11.27 -1.49
CA THR A 395 -13.45 -12.41 -0.95
C THR A 395 -12.57 -13.34 -0.11
N PRO A 396 -13.16 -14.12 0.82
CA PRO A 396 -12.43 -15.12 1.59
C PRO A 396 -11.64 -16.12 0.74
N SER A 397 -12.26 -16.68 -0.31
CA SER A 397 -11.61 -17.63 -1.22
C SER A 397 -10.37 -17.03 -1.90
N ALA A 398 -10.48 -15.79 -2.37
CA ALA A 398 -9.36 -15.09 -2.99
C ALA A 398 -8.22 -14.80 -2.01
N HIS A 399 -8.54 -14.41 -0.78
CA HIS A 399 -7.54 -14.22 0.26
C HIS A 399 -6.85 -15.56 0.64
N CYS A 400 -7.61 -16.64 0.83
CA CYS A 400 -7.05 -17.94 1.19
C CYS A 400 -6.10 -18.49 0.11
N THR A 401 -6.51 -18.44 -1.16
CA THR A 401 -5.66 -18.86 -2.29
C THR A 401 -4.43 -17.96 -2.43
N LEU A 402 -4.57 -16.64 -2.18
CA LEU A 402 -3.46 -15.69 -2.18
C LEU A 402 -2.44 -16.06 -1.10
N ILE A 403 -2.88 -16.22 0.15
CA ILE A 403 -1.99 -16.60 1.26
C ILE A 403 -1.31 -17.93 0.97
N LYS A 404 -2.05 -18.95 0.51
CA LYS A 404 -1.47 -20.24 0.12
C LYS A 404 -0.40 -20.09 -0.96
N ARG A 405 -0.62 -19.24 -1.96
CA ARG A 405 0.38 -18.95 -3.00
C ARG A 405 1.62 -18.28 -2.41
N LEU A 406 1.43 -17.24 -1.59
CA LEU A 406 2.52 -16.48 -0.99
C LEU A 406 3.36 -17.33 -0.03
N GLN A 407 2.73 -18.20 0.77
CA GLN A 407 3.39 -19.19 1.64
C GLN A 407 4.27 -20.19 0.88
N ASN A 408 4.04 -20.36 -0.42
CA ASN A 408 4.78 -21.30 -1.26
C ASN A 408 5.77 -20.60 -2.21
N ASP A 409 5.76 -19.28 -2.31
CA ASP A 409 6.56 -18.55 -3.29
C ASP A 409 6.97 -17.15 -2.78
N VAL A 410 8.15 -17.06 -2.15
CA VAL A 410 8.72 -15.76 -1.75
C VAL A 410 8.96 -14.86 -2.98
N GLY A 411 9.19 -15.47 -4.15
CA GLY A 411 9.30 -14.79 -5.44
C GLY A 411 8.03 -14.00 -5.81
N SER A 412 6.86 -14.38 -5.29
CA SER A 412 5.61 -13.62 -5.45
C SER A 412 5.57 -12.35 -4.59
N LEU A 413 6.39 -12.23 -3.55
CA LEU A 413 6.54 -11.03 -2.72
C LEU A 413 7.72 -10.15 -3.12
N MET A 414 8.83 -10.76 -3.54
CA MET A 414 10.09 -10.07 -3.80
C MET A 414 10.78 -10.64 -5.03
N TRP A 415 11.55 -9.81 -5.73
CA TRP A 415 12.29 -10.25 -6.90
C TRP A 415 13.68 -9.62 -6.96
N LYS A 416 14.59 -10.27 -7.66
CA LYS A 416 15.94 -9.75 -7.91
C LYS A 416 16.31 -10.01 -9.37
N GLY A 417 16.46 -8.94 -10.15
CA GLY A 417 16.97 -9.03 -11.51
C GLY A 417 18.44 -9.44 -11.54
N LYS A 418 18.91 -9.98 -12.68
CA LYS A 418 20.27 -10.52 -12.85
C LYS A 418 21.40 -9.56 -12.45
N ARG A 419 21.19 -8.25 -12.62
CA ARG A 419 22.18 -7.20 -12.31
C ARG A 419 21.88 -6.43 -11.02
N MET A 420 20.83 -6.80 -10.30
CA MET A 420 20.43 -6.08 -9.09
C MET A 420 21.27 -6.53 -7.90
N ARG A 421 21.77 -5.56 -7.12
CA ARG A 421 22.53 -5.84 -5.90
C ARG A 421 21.63 -6.33 -4.76
N ALA A 422 20.42 -5.80 -4.69
CA ALA A 422 19.41 -6.07 -3.66
C ALA A 422 18.13 -6.62 -4.29
N TYR A 423 17.33 -7.33 -3.48
CA TYR A 423 15.95 -7.64 -3.85
C TYR A 423 15.11 -6.34 -3.87
N LYS A 424 14.00 -6.38 -4.62
CA LYS A 424 12.92 -5.39 -4.60
C LYS A 424 11.64 -6.06 -4.14
N ALA A 425 10.88 -5.38 -3.30
CA ALA A 425 9.55 -5.82 -2.90
C ALA A 425 8.55 -5.51 -4.02
N LYS A 426 7.56 -6.38 -4.20
CA LYS A 426 6.43 -6.15 -5.07
C LYS A 426 5.36 -5.38 -4.29
N PRO A 427 4.82 -4.28 -4.83
CA PRO A 427 3.72 -3.57 -4.18
C PRO A 427 2.47 -4.45 -4.15
N ILE A 428 1.66 -4.30 -3.10
CA ILE A 428 0.41 -5.05 -2.93
C ILE A 428 -0.51 -4.92 -4.15
N ASP A 429 -0.49 -3.75 -4.76
CA ASP A 429 -1.29 -3.41 -5.94
C ASP A 429 -1.00 -4.28 -7.15
N LYS A 430 0.19 -4.88 -7.21
CA LYS A 430 0.55 -5.82 -8.26
C LYS A 430 0.35 -7.26 -7.83
N ILE A 431 0.34 -7.55 -6.54
CA ILE A 431 0.22 -8.91 -6.02
C ILE A 431 -1.23 -9.36 -6.09
N VAL A 432 -2.14 -8.59 -5.48
CA VAL A 432 -3.53 -9.01 -5.24
C VAL A 432 -4.33 -9.15 -6.54
N PRO A 433 -4.51 -8.11 -7.37
CA PRO A 433 -5.33 -8.24 -8.57
C PRO A 433 -4.75 -9.28 -9.54
N ARG A 434 -3.43 -9.41 -9.63
CA ARG A 434 -2.81 -10.43 -10.50
C ARG A 434 -3.09 -11.84 -10.02
N HIS A 435 -3.05 -12.06 -8.71
CA HIS A 435 -3.40 -13.35 -8.15
C HIS A 435 -4.87 -13.66 -8.41
N VAL A 436 -5.77 -12.73 -8.10
CA VAL A 436 -7.22 -12.91 -8.27
C VAL A 436 -7.57 -13.21 -9.72
N LEU A 437 -7.05 -12.42 -10.67
CA LEU A 437 -7.30 -12.66 -12.09
C LEU A 437 -6.72 -13.98 -12.60
N ALA A 438 -5.53 -14.37 -12.12
CA ALA A 438 -4.88 -15.61 -12.54
C ALA A 438 -5.58 -16.87 -12.00
N GLU A 439 -6.13 -16.78 -10.78
CA GLU A 439 -6.78 -17.91 -10.10
C GLU A 439 -8.27 -18.03 -10.46
N PHE A 440 -8.99 -16.91 -10.54
CA PHE A 440 -10.46 -16.87 -10.70
C PHE A 440 -10.91 -16.33 -12.06
N GLY A 441 -9.97 -16.00 -12.95
CA GLY A 441 -10.26 -15.52 -14.29
C GLY A 441 -10.47 -14.00 -14.39
N PRO A 442 -10.59 -13.46 -15.60
CA PRO A 442 -10.47 -12.03 -15.86
C PRO A 442 -11.67 -11.20 -15.38
N THR A 443 -12.84 -11.82 -15.20
CA THR A 443 -14.08 -11.19 -14.70
C THR A 443 -14.17 -11.13 -13.18
N SER A 444 -13.18 -11.71 -12.48
CA SER A 444 -13.18 -11.80 -11.01
C SER A 444 -12.76 -10.50 -10.30
N VAL A 445 -12.25 -9.51 -11.04
CA VAL A 445 -11.86 -8.19 -10.52
C VAL A 445 -12.75 -7.11 -11.14
N HIS A 446 -13.49 -6.38 -10.31
CA HIS A 446 -14.33 -5.29 -10.74
C HIS A 446 -13.65 -3.94 -10.47
N VAL A 447 -13.40 -3.18 -11.54
CA VAL A 447 -12.93 -1.79 -11.49
C VAL A 447 -14.07 -0.86 -11.91
N PRO A 448 -14.51 0.08 -11.05
CA PRO A 448 -15.66 0.93 -11.34
C PRO A 448 -15.30 2.08 -12.27
N SER A 449 -16.28 2.52 -13.06
CA SER A 449 -16.20 3.76 -13.83
C SER A 449 -16.28 5.02 -12.94
N LYS A 450 -16.96 4.92 -11.80
CA LYS A 450 -17.07 5.99 -10.79
C LYS A 450 -16.48 5.53 -9.46
N VAL A 451 -15.33 6.09 -9.10
CA VAL A 451 -14.65 5.76 -7.83
C VAL A 451 -15.37 6.40 -6.65
N ALA A 452 -15.51 5.69 -5.54
CA ALA A 452 -16.06 6.20 -4.28
C ALA A 452 -15.03 6.99 -3.47
N PHE A 453 -13.75 6.60 -3.59
CA PHE A 453 -12.63 7.22 -2.90
C PHE A 453 -11.59 7.72 -3.89
N VAL A 454 -10.95 8.82 -3.52
CA VAL A 454 -9.76 9.36 -4.18
C VAL A 454 -8.62 9.47 -3.18
N ARG A 455 -7.39 9.40 -3.66
CA ARG A 455 -6.23 9.66 -2.79
C ARG A 455 -6.20 11.15 -2.48
N CYS A 456 -6.16 11.52 -1.21
CA CYS A 456 -5.92 12.91 -0.88
C CYS A 456 -4.48 13.25 -1.29
N PRO A 457 -4.24 14.37 -1.97
CA PRO A 457 -2.92 14.96 -1.87
C PRO A 457 -2.64 15.16 -0.38
N MET A 458 -1.50 14.63 0.07
CA MET A 458 -1.00 14.94 1.39
C MET A 458 -0.55 16.40 1.34
N LEU A 459 -1.47 17.35 1.37
CA LEU A 459 -1.18 18.78 1.27
C LEU A 459 -0.31 19.15 2.47
N GLY A 460 1.02 19.20 2.27
CA GLY A 460 2.00 19.28 3.37
C GLY A 460 2.67 17.96 3.77
N SER A 461 2.80 16.98 2.88
CA SER A 461 3.60 15.77 3.10
C SER A 461 5.04 16.15 3.44
N LEU A 462 5.52 15.75 4.60
CA LEU A 462 6.95 15.90 4.91
C LEU A 462 7.82 14.93 4.11
N LEU A 463 7.23 13.84 3.58
CA LEU A 463 7.98 12.72 2.98
C LEU A 463 8.00 12.77 1.45
N HIS A 464 6.96 13.31 0.81
CA HIS A 464 6.71 13.15 -0.63
C HIS A 464 6.26 14.45 -1.30
N ARG A 465 6.80 15.61 -0.89
CA ARG A 465 6.44 16.92 -1.45
C ARG A 465 6.46 16.95 -2.97
N GLN A 466 7.46 16.33 -3.60
CA GLN A 466 7.61 16.35 -5.06
C GLN A 466 6.51 15.60 -5.82
N TRP A 467 5.68 14.80 -5.15
CA TRP A 467 4.61 14.01 -5.76
C TRP A 467 3.21 14.59 -5.52
N GLU A 468 3.07 15.58 -4.63
CA GLU A 468 1.76 16.14 -4.24
C GLU A 468 0.99 16.69 -5.44
N ALA A 469 1.62 17.54 -6.25
CA ALA A 469 0.98 18.12 -7.43
C ALA A 469 0.48 17.04 -8.41
N GLY A 470 1.27 15.98 -8.62
CA GLY A 470 0.88 14.85 -9.46
C GLY A 470 -0.33 14.10 -8.93
N PHE A 471 -0.45 13.94 -7.60
CA PHE A 471 -1.63 13.35 -6.97
C PHE A 471 -2.87 14.25 -7.10
N CYS A 472 -2.71 15.56 -6.96
CA CYS A 472 -3.81 16.51 -7.19
C CYS A 472 -4.35 16.39 -8.62
N SER A 473 -3.47 16.48 -9.62
CA SER A 473 -3.86 16.37 -11.03
C SER A 473 -4.48 15.01 -11.36
N SER A 474 -3.99 13.92 -10.75
CA SER A 474 -4.62 12.60 -10.89
C SER A 474 -6.04 12.58 -10.32
N THR A 475 -6.29 13.26 -9.20
CA THR A 475 -7.60 13.32 -8.55
C THR A 475 -8.60 14.12 -9.40
N GLU A 476 -8.17 15.26 -9.94
CA GLU A 476 -8.95 16.08 -10.87
C GLU A 476 -9.35 15.30 -12.12
N LEU A 477 -8.39 14.61 -12.73
CA LEU A 477 -8.62 13.76 -13.89
C LEU A 477 -9.62 12.63 -13.60
N GLN A 478 -9.48 11.94 -12.47
CA GLN A 478 -10.40 10.88 -12.06
C GLN A 478 -11.82 11.39 -11.90
N TYR A 479 -11.99 12.57 -11.29
CA TYR A 479 -13.30 13.17 -11.13
C TYR A 479 -13.93 13.53 -12.47
N HIS A 480 -13.22 14.21 -13.37
CA HIS A 480 -13.74 14.56 -14.69
C HIS A 480 -14.20 13.34 -15.48
N LEU A 481 -13.44 12.25 -15.42
CA LEU A 481 -13.79 10.99 -16.09
C LEU A 481 -14.98 10.30 -15.43
N SER A 482 -15.11 10.37 -14.10
CA SER A 482 -16.30 9.87 -13.40
C SER A 482 -17.58 10.63 -13.78
N CYS A 483 -17.45 11.87 -14.26
CA CYS A 483 -18.55 12.70 -14.77
C CYS A 483 -18.87 12.44 -16.25
N GLY A 484 -18.18 11.50 -16.92
CA GLY A 484 -18.42 11.19 -18.33
C GLY A 484 -17.92 12.26 -19.31
N ARG A 485 -17.01 13.16 -18.89
CA ARG A 485 -16.38 14.13 -19.79
C ARG A 485 -15.31 13.42 -20.63
N GLU A 486 -15.68 12.98 -21.83
CA GLU A 486 -14.79 12.24 -22.76
C GLU A 486 -13.63 13.09 -23.31
N SER A 487 -13.75 14.42 -23.28
CA SER A 487 -12.78 15.36 -23.89
C SER A 487 -11.59 15.75 -23.00
N ALA A 488 -11.17 14.90 -22.06
CA ALA A 488 -10.02 15.19 -21.20
C ALA A 488 -8.67 15.22 -21.95
N ASN A 489 -8.61 14.82 -23.22
CA ASN A 489 -7.34 14.79 -23.97
C ASN A 489 -6.85 16.17 -24.44
N THR A 490 -7.65 17.23 -24.30
CA THR A 490 -7.21 18.62 -24.59
C THR A 490 -6.89 19.38 -23.31
N PHE A 491 -5.95 18.86 -22.51
CA PHE A 491 -5.40 19.56 -21.33
C PHE A 491 -4.42 20.69 -21.68
N THR A 492 -4.38 21.14 -22.93
CA THR A 492 -3.35 22.09 -23.41
C THR A 492 -3.61 23.55 -23.04
N SER A 493 -4.71 23.88 -22.36
CA SER A 493 -4.86 25.17 -21.68
C SER A 493 -5.93 25.09 -20.60
N PRO A 494 -5.68 25.62 -19.38
CA PRO A 494 -6.71 25.85 -18.38
C PRO A 494 -7.59 27.01 -18.88
N GLY A 495 -8.49 26.73 -19.84
CA GLY A 495 -9.62 27.61 -20.08
C GLY A 495 -10.45 27.73 -18.80
N PRO A 496 -11.25 28.79 -18.62
CA PRO A 496 -12.11 28.95 -17.45
C PRO A 496 -13.10 27.79 -17.42
N VAL A 497 -12.73 26.74 -16.68
CA VAL A 497 -13.49 25.52 -16.50
C VAL A 497 -14.77 25.91 -15.76
N ASP A 498 -15.91 25.40 -16.22
CA ASP A 498 -17.13 25.34 -15.41
C ASP A 498 -16.78 25.14 -13.93
N SER A 499 -17.31 25.99 -13.07
CA SER A 499 -17.02 26.19 -11.63
C SER A 499 -17.05 24.97 -10.71
N SER A 500 -17.21 23.76 -11.24
CA SER A 500 -17.21 22.50 -10.49
C SER A 500 -15.79 21.93 -10.35
N ASP A 501 -14.95 22.59 -9.56
CA ASP A 501 -13.68 22.02 -9.09
C ASP A 501 -13.95 20.70 -8.32
N VAL A 502 -13.20 19.64 -8.61
CA VAL A 502 -13.29 18.33 -7.92
C VAL A 502 -13.24 18.50 -6.40
N TRP A 503 -12.42 19.45 -5.93
CA TRP A 503 -12.17 19.64 -4.51
C TRP A 503 -13.39 20.15 -3.75
N ASN A 504 -14.41 20.65 -4.46
CA ASN A 504 -15.72 20.99 -3.88
C ASN A 504 -16.58 19.74 -3.62
N HIS A 505 -16.28 18.62 -4.29
CA HIS A 505 -17.01 17.35 -4.21
C HIS A 505 -16.25 16.30 -3.41
N VAL A 506 -15.03 16.58 -2.98
CA VAL A 506 -14.24 15.70 -2.14
C VAL A 506 -14.34 16.21 -0.72
N TRP A 507 -14.56 15.30 0.23
CA TRP A 507 -14.52 15.68 1.63
C TRP A 507 -13.11 16.11 2.01
N LEU A 508 -12.97 17.23 2.70
CA LEU A 508 -11.70 17.82 3.12
C LEU A 508 -11.83 18.36 4.54
N ALA A 509 -10.77 18.22 5.34
CA ALA A 509 -10.67 18.88 6.64
C ALA A 509 -10.64 20.40 6.47
N LYS A 510 -10.91 21.17 7.55
CA LYS A 510 -10.96 22.64 7.48
C LYS A 510 -9.65 23.22 6.94
N GLU A 511 -8.52 22.69 7.40
CA GLU A 511 -7.18 23.12 7.00
C GLU A 511 -6.90 22.78 5.53
N GLU A 512 -7.38 21.62 5.07
CA GLU A 512 -7.23 21.16 3.68
C GLU A 512 -8.07 22.02 2.73
N ARG A 513 -9.28 22.44 3.16
CA ARG A 513 -10.12 23.38 2.40
C ARG A 513 -9.44 24.73 2.22
N GLN A 514 -8.72 25.22 3.22
CA GLN A 514 -7.97 26.48 3.10
C GLN A 514 -6.87 26.37 2.04
N ILE A 515 -6.15 25.25 2.01
CA ILE A 515 -5.11 25.00 1.00
C ILE A 515 -5.72 24.93 -0.41
N VAL A 516 -6.81 24.18 -0.57
CA VAL A 516 -7.53 24.09 -1.84
C VAL A 516 -8.05 25.46 -2.27
N HIS A 517 -8.64 26.23 -1.36
CA HIS A 517 -9.15 27.57 -1.66
C HIS A 517 -8.02 28.51 -2.09
N HIS A 518 -6.87 28.45 -1.41
CA HIS A 518 -5.67 29.17 -1.84
C HIS A 518 -5.28 28.77 -3.26
N ARG A 519 -5.21 27.46 -3.57
CA ARG A 519 -4.92 26.98 -4.93
C ARG A 519 -5.91 27.49 -5.97
N ILE A 520 -7.20 27.50 -5.65
CA ILE A 520 -8.24 28.00 -6.56
C ILE A 520 -8.01 29.50 -6.83
N LYS A 521 -7.63 30.27 -5.80
CA LYS A 521 -7.39 31.71 -5.89
C LYS A 521 -6.09 32.07 -6.62
N THR A 522 -5.00 31.34 -6.37
CA THR A 522 -3.64 31.71 -6.83
C THR A 522 -3.12 30.86 -7.98
N GLY A 523 -3.74 29.70 -8.24
CA GLY A 523 -3.22 28.69 -9.17
C GLY A 523 -2.09 27.82 -8.59
N HIS A 524 -1.66 28.07 -7.34
CA HIS A 524 -0.52 27.40 -6.73
C HIS A 524 -0.91 26.62 -5.47
N TRP A 525 -0.33 25.44 -5.30
CA TRP A 525 -0.47 24.67 -4.06
C TRP A 525 0.42 25.28 -2.96
N VAL A 526 -0.13 25.38 -1.75
CA VAL A 526 0.61 25.80 -0.53
C VAL A 526 0.62 24.68 0.49
N HIS A 527 1.65 24.64 1.34
CA HIS A 527 1.68 23.67 2.43
C HIS A 527 0.95 24.20 3.66
N THR A 528 0.45 23.31 4.51
CA THR A 528 -0.25 23.67 5.76
C THR A 528 0.55 24.64 6.62
N ALA A 529 1.87 24.46 6.70
CA ALA A 529 2.77 25.34 7.45
C ALA A 529 2.81 26.77 6.90
N ASP A 530 2.54 26.95 5.61
CA ASP A 530 2.56 28.25 4.92
C ASP A 530 1.18 28.93 4.93
N VAL A 531 0.11 28.21 5.29
CA VAL A 531 -1.26 28.76 5.37
C VAL A 531 -1.47 29.57 6.65
N GLU A 532 -0.89 29.15 7.78
CA GLU A 532 -1.10 29.82 9.08
C GLU A 532 -0.66 31.29 9.11
N PRO A 533 0.50 31.70 8.55
CA PRO A 533 0.92 33.10 8.56
C PRO A 533 0.06 34.00 7.66
N VAL A 534 -0.53 33.45 6.61
CA VAL A 534 -1.28 34.22 5.59
C VAL A 534 -2.72 34.51 6.05
N MET A 535 -3.27 33.65 6.93
CA MET A 535 -4.66 33.74 7.39
C MET A 535 -4.82 34.29 8.81
N ARG A 536 -3.75 34.30 9.64
CA ARG A 536 -3.68 35.17 10.82
C ARG A 536 -3.33 36.58 10.36
N GLY A 537 -4.17 37.13 9.49
CA GLY A 537 -4.22 38.57 9.27
C GLY A 537 -4.64 39.23 10.58
N ASP A 538 -3.68 39.34 11.51
CA ASP A 538 -3.54 40.47 12.39
C ASP A 538 -3.22 41.69 11.51
N ASP A 539 -4.16 42.04 10.62
CA ASP A 539 -4.39 43.42 10.25
C ASP A 539 -5.07 44.04 11.48
N VAL A 540 -4.27 44.21 12.54
CA VAL A 540 -4.45 45.29 13.50
C VAL A 540 -4.04 46.55 12.75
N SER A 541 -4.97 47.08 11.94
CA SER A 541 -4.92 48.43 11.39
C SER A 541 -6.03 49.25 12.02
#